data_AF-A0A2E8L705-F1
#
_entry.id   AF-A0A2E8L705-F1
#
_cell.length_a   1.000
_cell.length_b   1.000
_cell.length_c   1.000
_cell.angle_alpha   90.00
_cell.angle_beta   90.00
_cell.angle_gamma   90.00
#
_symmetry.space_group_name_H-M   'P 1'
#
loop_
_entity.id
_entity.type
_entity.pdbx_description
1 polymer ?
#
loop_
_entity_poly.entity_id
_entity_poly.type
_entity_poly.pdbx_seq_one_letter_code
_entity_poly.pdbx_strand_id
1 'polypeptide(L)' 'MSLKQWYREDWVDISAPKKGGGYEKCGRSSAKKSKRGYPKCVPRSRARSMTAAQIKSAVRRKRAAPKSKVATIKKG' A
#
# COMPACT_ATOMS: atom_id res chain seq x y z
N MET A 1 19.83 0.19 2.24
CA MET A 1 18.76 1.20 2.33
C MET A 1 18.83 1.84 3.71
N SER A 2 19.17 3.12 3.80
CA SER A 2 19.15 3.83 5.08
C SER A 2 17.72 4.31 5.41
N LEU A 3 17.46 4.57 6.69
CA LEU A 3 16.16 5.11 7.13
C LEU A 3 15.86 6.46 6.45
N LYS A 4 16.89 7.29 6.24
CA LYS A 4 16.80 8.57 5.52
C LYS A 4 16.36 8.38 4.06
N GLN A 5 16.82 7.31 3.39
CA GLN A 5 16.39 6.99 2.03
C GLN A 5 14.93 6.57 2.02
N TRP A 6 14.50 5.72 2.95
CA TRP A 6 13.14 5.20 3.04
C TRP A 6 12.06 6.30 3.18
N TYR A 7 12.29 7.31 4.04
CA TYR A 7 11.36 8.43 4.21
C TYR A 7 11.29 9.36 3.00
N ARG A 8 12.32 9.39 2.16
CA ARG A 8 12.38 10.24 0.96
C ARG A 8 11.73 9.60 -0.27
N GLU A 9 11.38 8.32 -0.20
CA GLU A 9 10.73 7.65 -1.34
C GLU A 9 9.33 8.20 -1.60
N ASP A 10 8.94 8.23 -2.87
CA ASP A 10 7.56 8.56 -3.25
C ASP A 10 6.67 7.34 -3.02
N TRP A 11 5.90 7.36 -1.93
CA TRP A 11 5.00 6.25 -1.56
C TRP A 11 3.64 6.40 -2.24
N VAL A 12 3.19 5.34 -2.90
CA VAL A 12 1.91 5.29 -3.61
C VAL A 12 1.02 4.17 -3.10
N ASP A 13 -0.30 4.36 -3.19
CA ASP A 13 -1.31 3.37 -2.83
C ASP A 13 -1.77 2.59 -4.05
N ILE A 14 -1.27 1.37 -4.21
CA ILE A 14 -1.61 0.50 -5.35
C ILE A 14 -3.07 0.05 -5.36
N SER A 15 -3.83 0.32 -4.29
CA SER A 15 -5.28 0.05 -4.25
C SER A 15 -6.15 1.19 -4.79
N ALA A 16 -5.53 2.32 -5.18
CA ALA A 16 -6.19 3.49 -5.74
C ALA A 16 -5.54 3.91 -7.08
N PRO A 17 -5.86 3.20 -8.17
CA PRO A 17 -5.38 3.57 -9.51
C PRO A 17 -6.01 4.88 -9.98
N LYS A 18 -5.24 5.69 -10.71
CA LYS A 18 -5.71 6.94 -11.33
C LYS A 18 -6.25 6.70 -12.73
N LYS A 19 -7.23 7.51 -13.14
CA LYS A 19 -7.61 7.62 -14.56
C LYS A 19 -6.44 8.26 -15.31
N GLY A 20 -5.84 7.53 -16.26
CA GLY A 20 -4.59 7.94 -16.93
C GLY A 20 -3.32 7.22 -16.43
N GLY A 21 -3.45 6.26 -15.52
CA GLY A 21 -2.35 5.39 -15.10
C GLY A 21 -1.63 5.86 -13.83
N GLY A 22 -0.86 4.94 -13.25
CA GLY A 22 -0.27 5.14 -11.93
C GLY A 22 -1.28 5.09 -10.79
N TYR A 23 -0.87 5.60 -9.63
CA TYR A 23 -1.53 5.41 -8.35
C TYR A 23 -1.59 6.70 -7.55
N GLU A 24 -2.60 6.83 -6.70
CA GLU A 24 -2.70 7.92 -5.73
C GLU A 24 -1.55 7.91 -4.72
N LYS A 25 -1.23 9.08 -4.18
CA LYS A 25 -0.26 9.19 -3.09
C LYS A 25 -0.73 8.38 -1.88
N CYS A 26 0.21 7.67 -1.26
CA CYS A 26 -0.01 7.02 0.02
C CYS A 26 -0.13 8.09 1.13
N GLY A 27 -0.82 7.76 2.23
CA GLY A 27 -0.94 8.63 3.40
C GLY A 27 -2.01 9.72 3.31
N ARG A 28 -2.80 9.75 2.24
CA ARG A 28 -3.90 10.73 2.07
C ARG A 28 -4.93 10.64 3.21
N SER A 29 -5.37 11.80 3.70
CA SER A 29 -6.36 11.91 4.79
C SER A 29 -7.70 11.26 4.46
N SER A 30 -8.11 11.28 3.19
CA SER A 30 -9.33 10.63 2.70
C SER A 30 -9.30 9.10 2.84
N ALA A 31 -8.11 8.47 2.86
CA ALA A 31 -7.99 7.03 3.07
C ALA A 31 -8.27 6.63 4.53
N LYS A 32 -7.94 7.49 5.50
CA LYS A 32 -8.11 7.22 6.94
C LYS A 32 -9.57 6.99 7.32
N LYS A 33 -10.50 7.75 6.73
CA LYS A 33 -11.94 7.64 6.97
C LYS A 33 -12.64 6.65 6.04
N SER A 34 -11.89 5.95 5.18
CA SER A 34 -12.50 5.07 4.19
C SER A 34 -12.92 3.74 4.82
N LYS A 35 -14.09 3.21 4.40
CA LYS A 35 -14.54 1.84 4.74
C LYS A 35 -13.54 0.75 4.32
N ARG A 36 -12.57 1.09 3.45
CA ARG A 36 -11.53 0.19 2.93
C ARG A 36 -10.32 0.06 3.89
N GLY A 37 -10.29 0.79 5.01
CA GLY A 37 -9.20 0.77 5.98
C GLY A 37 -7.90 1.37 5.43
N TYR A 38 -6.75 0.92 5.96
CA TYR A 38 -5.45 1.44 5.58
C TYR A 38 -5.12 1.17 4.09
N PRO A 39 -4.50 2.12 3.38
CA PRO A 39 -4.09 1.94 1.99
C PRO A 39 -3.00 0.87 1.85
N LYS A 40 -2.86 0.28 0.65
CA LYS A 40 -1.75 -0.66 0.37
C LYS A 40 -0.58 0.13 -0.22
N CYS A 41 0.30 0.60 0.65
CA CYS A 41 1.39 1.48 0.26
C CYS A 41 2.66 0.74 -0.13
N VAL A 42 3.29 1.20 -1.20
CA VAL A 42 4.62 0.76 -1.67
C VAL A 42 5.37 1.95 -2.28
N PRO A 43 6.71 1.90 -2.37
CA PRO A 43 7.47 2.89 -3.12
C PRO A 43 7.07 2.90 -4.59
N ARG A 44 7.06 4.07 -5.23
CA ARG A 44 6.67 4.21 -6.64
C ARG A 44 7.59 3.43 -7.58
N SER A 45 8.87 3.33 -7.25
CA SER A 45 9.83 2.45 -7.94
C SER A 45 9.34 1.00 -7.92
N ARG A 46 8.96 0.50 -6.75
CA ARG A 46 8.42 -0.86 -6.59
C ARG A 46 7.10 -1.06 -7.32
N ALA A 47 6.20 -0.08 -7.26
CA ALA A 47 4.92 -0.16 -7.98
C ALA A 47 5.12 -0.28 -9.50
N ARG A 48 6.13 0.41 -10.07
CA ARG A 48 6.47 0.31 -11.50
C ARG A 48 7.01 -1.06 -11.89
N SER A 49 7.74 -1.72 -10.98
CA SER A 49 8.27 -3.08 -11.22
C SER A 49 7.24 -4.20 -11.01
N MET A 50 6.07 -3.91 -10.43
CA MET A 50 5.04 -4.91 -10.19
C MET A 50 4.17 -5.11 -11.44
N THR A 51 3.87 -6.35 -11.77
CA THR A 51 2.91 -6.67 -12.84
C THR A 51 1.48 -6.41 -12.37
N ALA A 52 0.56 -6.19 -13.32
CA ALA A 52 -0.86 -6.01 -13.01
C ALA A 52 -1.44 -7.17 -12.20
N ALA A 53 -1.01 -8.41 -12.48
CA ALA A 53 -1.42 -9.61 -11.73
C ALA A 53 -0.93 -9.58 -10.28
N GLN A 54 0.33 -9.19 -10.04
CA GLN A 54 0.88 -9.04 -8.70
C GLN A 54 0.14 -7.98 -7.89
N ILE A 55 -0.17 -6.83 -8.51
CA ILE A 55 -0.91 -5.75 -7.88
C ILE A 55 -2.33 -6.20 -7.55
N LYS A 56 -3.04 -6.83 -8.49
CA LYS A 56 -4.38 -7.39 -8.27
C LYS A 56 -4.38 -8.40 -7.12
N SER A 57 -3.40 -9.29 -7.08
CA SER A 57 -3.25 -10.29 -6.02
C SER A 57 -2.99 -9.66 -4.66
N ALA A 58 -2.10 -8.66 -4.59
CA ALA A 58 -1.81 -7.92 -3.35
C ALA A 58 -3.03 -7.17 -2.82
N VAL A 59 -3.76 -6.47 -3.70
CA VAL A 59 -4.99 -5.76 -3.34
C VAL A 59 -6.09 -6.73 -2.92
N ARG A 60 -6.24 -7.87 -3.60
CA ARG A 60 -7.21 -8.93 -3.23
C ARG A 60 -6.95 -9.44 -1.82
N ARG A 61 -5.70 -9.83 -1.51
CA ARG A 61 -5.33 -10.30 -0.16
C ARG A 61 -5.60 -9.26 0.92
N LYS A 62 -5.27 -7.99 0.64
CA LYS A 62 -5.55 -6.87 1.55
C LYS A 62 -7.05 -6.68 1.80
N ARG A 63 -7.89 -6.82 0.77
CA ARG A 63 -9.35 -6.68 0.91
C ARG A 63 -9.99 -7.84 1.65
N ALA A 64 -9.44 -9.05 1.51
CA ALA A 64 -9.89 -10.22 2.28
C ALA A 64 -9.57 -10.10 3.78
N ALA A 65 -8.46 -9.43 4.13
CA ALA A 65 -8.04 -9.20 5.51
C ALA A 65 -7.76 -7.70 5.78
N PRO A 66 -8.80 -6.84 5.83
CA PRO A 66 -8.63 -5.39 5.95
C PRO A 66 -8.04 -4.95 7.29
N LYS A 67 -8.14 -5.81 8.32
CA LYS A 67 -7.50 -5.71 9.62
C LYS A 67 -6.66 -6.96 9.83
N SER A 68 -5.57 -7.15 9.10
CA SER A 68 -4.58 -8.11 9.59
C SER A 68 -4.17 -7.62 10.98
N LYS A 69 -4.80 -8.19 12.01
CA LYS A 69 -4.18 -8.42 13.29
C LYS A 69 -2.91 -9.13 12.90
N VAL A 70 -1.83 -8.37 12.66
CA VAL A 70 -0.49 -8.94 12.69
C VAL A 70 -0.55 -9.70 14.00
N ALA A 71 -0.47 -11.04 13.95
CA ALA A 71 -0.34 -11.81 15.18
C ALA A 71 0.85 -11.16 15.86
N THR A 72 0.57 -10.32 16.86
CA THR A 72 1.61 -9.67 17.63
C THR A 72 2.38 -10.87 18.15
N ILE A 73 3.62 -11.03 17.71
CA ILE A 73 4.52 -11.98 18.33
C ILE A 73 4.48 -11.57 19.79
N LYS A 74 3.75 -12.33 20.62
CA LYS A 74 3.83 -12.18 22.08
C LYS A 74 5.31 -12.38 22.33
N LYS A 75 6.02 -11.29 22.61
CA LYS A 75 7.34 -11.38 23.19
C LYS A 75 7.11 -12.08 24.52
N GLY A 76 7.43 -13.38 24.53
CA GLY A 76 7.62 -14.13 25.77
C GLY A 76 8.86 -13.62 26.48
#